data_AF-A0A0C2TA73-F1
#
_entry.id   AF-A0A0C2TA73-F1
#
_cell.length_a   1.000
_cell.length_b   1.000
_cell.length_c   1.000
_cell.angle_alpha   90.00
_cell.angle_beta   90.00
_cell.angle_gamma   90.00
#
_symmetry.space_group_name_H-M   'P 1'
#
loop_
_entity.id
_entity.type
_entity.pdbx_description
1 polymer ?
#
loop_
_entity_poly.entity_id
_entity_poly.type
_entity_poly.pdbx_seq_one_letter_code
_entity_poly.pdbx_strand_id
1 'polypeptide(L)' 'QRLAREVLPQRFKHQHFSAFVRQISLYGFHKIPPGVLRSKTDTEFWNFAHPDFIRGHPELLFRIRRKKQ' A
#
# COMPACT_ATOMS: atom_id res chain seq x y z
N GLN A 1 12.43 7.31 -7.59
CA GLN A 1 11.77 6.07 -7.09
C GLN A 1 12.45 5.57 -5.80
N ARG A 2 12.33 6.35 -4.71
CA ARG A 2 13.02 6.07 -3.44
C ARG A 2 12.52 4.79 -2.76
N LEU A 3 11.20 4.57 -2.77
CA LEU A 3 10.57 3.41 -2.16
C LEU A 3 11.12 2.07 -2.69
N ALA A 4 11.22 1.92 -4.01
CA ALA A 4 11.63 0.67 -4.65
C ALA A 4 13.08 0.28 -4.34
N ARG A 5 13.99 1.26 -4.30
CA ARG A 5 15.43 1.02 -4.15
C ARG A 5 15.91 1.04 -2.69
N GLU A 6 15.28 1.85 -1.83
CA GLU A 6 15.73 2.01 -0.44
C GLU A 6 14.85 1.24 0.54
N VAL A 7 13.53 1.30 0.38
CA VAL A 7 12.60 0.80 1.40
C VAL A 7 12.23 -0.67 1.15
N LEU A 8 11.92 -1.03 -0.09
CA LEU A 8 11.49 -2.39 -0.41
C LEU A 8 12.56 -3.44 -0.07
N PRO A 9 13.86 -3.28 -0.38
CA PRO A 9 14.86 -4.29 -0.05
C PRO A 9 15.10 -4.47 1.45
N GLN A 10 14.79 -3.45 2.26
CA GLN A 10 14.93 -3.50 3.72
C GLN A 10 13.75 -4.22 4.42
N ARG A 11 12.58 -4.27 3.76
CA ARG A 11 11.34 -4.82 4.34
C ARG A 11 10.83 -6.06 3.61
N PHE A 12 11.24 -6.26 2.36
CA PHE A 12 10.82 -7.34 1.47
C PHE A 12 12.05 -7.93 0.76
N LYS A 13 11.94 -9.20 0.33
CA LYS A 13 13.00 -9.91 -0.41
C LYS A 13 13.12 -9.47 -1.89
N HIS A 14 12.50 -8.37 -2.27
CA HIS A 14 12.49 -7.86 -3.64
C HIS A 14 12.43 -6.34 -3.66
N GLN A 15 12.84 -5.76 -4.80
CA GLN A 15 12.88 -4.30 -5.00
C GLN A 15 11.77 -3.80 -5.94
N HIS A 16 10.99 -4.75 -6.49
CA HIS A 16 10.01 -4.45 -7.53
C HIS A 16 8.74 -3.83 -6.94
N PHE A 17 8.41 -2.62 -7.36
CA PHE A 17 7.20 -1.93 -6.95
C PHE A 17 5.93 -2.66 -7.41
N SER A 18 5.94 -3.27 -8.59
CA SER A 18 4.80 -4.07 -9.11
C SER A 18 4.44 -5.25 -8.19
N ALA A 19 5.45 -5.94 -7.64
CA ALA A 19 5.23 -7.02 -6.68
C ALA A 19 4.62 -6.52 -5.37
N PHE A 20 5.05 -5.34 -4.90
CA PHE A 20 4.46 -4.67 -3.75
C PHE A 20 2.99 -4.31 -3.98
N VAL A 21 2.66 -3.70 -5.13
CA VAL A 21 1.28 -3.37 -5.49
C VAL A 21 0.42 -4.63 -5.61
N ARG A 22 0.96 -5.73 -6.15
CA ARG A 22 0.25 -7.02 -6.19
C ARG A 22 -0.07 -7.54 -4.79
N GLN A 23 0.89 -7.49 -3.86
CA GLN A 23 0.65 -7.91 -2.47
C GLN A 23 -0.45 -7.06 -1.82
N ILE A 24 -0.35 -5.73 -1.92
CA ILE A 24 -1.38 -4.79 -1.43
C ILE A 24 -2.77 -5.16 -1.95
N SER A 25 -2.90 -5.41 -3.26
CA SER A 25 -4.17 -5.80 -3.87
C SER A 25 -4.71 -7.15 -3.35
N LEU A 26 -3.83 -8.15 -3.14
CA LEU A 26 -4.21 -9.45 -2.58
C LEU A 26 -4.74 -9.36 -1.14
N TYR A 27 -4.31 -8.36 -0.37
CA TYR A 27 -4.82 -8.07 0.96
C TYR A 27 -6.04 -7.13 0.96
N GLY A 28 -6.59 -6.81 -0.21
CA GLY A 28 -7.83 -6.02 -0.32
C GLY A 28 -7.65 -4.51 -0.20
N PHE A 29 -6.43 -4.00 -0.31
CA PHE A 29 -6.21 -2.57 -0.38
C PHE A 29 -6.59 -2.03 -1.78
N HIS A 30 -7.21 -0.86 -1.81
CA HIS A 30 -7.63 -0.20 -3.03
C HIS A 30 -6.85 1.10 -3.26
N LYS A 31 -6.51 1.40 -4.53
CA LYS A 31 -5.83 2.64 -4.90
C LYS A 31 -6.78 3.82 -4.76
N ILE A 32 -6.35 4.85 -4.04
CA ILE A 32 -7.09 6.11 -3.92
C ILE A 32 -6.75 6.99 -5.13
N PRO A 33 -7.73 7.49 -5.90
CA PRO A 33 -7.47 8.35 -7.04
C PRO A 33 -6.75 9.66 -6.64
N PRO A 34 -5.76 10.11 -7.42
CA PRO A 34 -5.16 11.43 -7.26
C PRO A 34 -6.24 12.48 -7.54
N GLY A 35 -6.65 13.22 -6.50
CA GLY A 35 -7.77 14.16 -6.55
C GLY A 35 -8.69 14.07 -5.33
N VAL A 36 -8.79 12.89 -4.69
CA VAL A 36 -9.51 12.72 -3.41
C VAL A 36 -8.69 13.29 -2.25
N LEU A 37 -7.37 13.07 -2.29
CA LEU A 37 -6.41 13.69 -1.39
C LEU A 37 -5.73 14.83 -2.14
N ARG A 38 -6.17 16.07 -1.91
CA ARG A 38 -5.59 17.26 -2.54
C ARG A 38 -4.17 17.50 -2.02
N SER A 39 -3.18 16.87 -2.64
CA SER A 39 -1.78 17.28 -2.49
C SER A 39 -1.51 18.38 -3.52
N LYS A 40 -1.05 19.55 -3.06
CA LYS A 40 -0.76 20.77 -3.87
C LYS A 40 0.42 20.62 -4.85
N THR A 41 0.98 19.43 -4.97
CA THR A 41 2.14 19.13 -5.81
C THR A 41 1.74 18.11 -6.86
N ASP A 42 2.14 18.34 -8.11
CA ASP A 42 1.89 17.52 -9.32
C ASP A 42 2.58 16.14 -9.30
N THR A 43 2.79 15.60 -8.10
CA THR A 43 3.41 14.31 -7.87
C THR A 43 2.33 13.24 -7.84
N GLU A 44 2.41 12.26 -8.73
CA GLU A 44 1.53 11.09 -8.69
C GLU A 44 1.75 10.29 -7.39
N PHE A 45 0.89 10.48 -6.41
CA PHE A 45 0.92 9.72 -5.17
C PHE A 45 0.19 8.38 -5.33
N TRP A 46 0.92 7.29 -5.07
CA TRP A 46 0.34 5.95 -4.96
C TRP A 46 -0.23 5.75 -3.56
N ASN A 47 -1.44 6.28 -3.35
CA ASN A 47 -2.17 6.15 -2.10
C ASN A 47 -3.02 4.87 -2.12
N PHE A 48 -3.03 4.14 -1.01
CA PHE A 48 -3.82 2.92 -0.83
C PHE A 48 -4.61 2.98 0.48
N ALA A 49 -5.82 2.43 0.50
CA ALA A 49 -6.65 2.33 1.69
C ALA A 49 -7.21 0.92 1.89
N HIS A 50 -7.38 0.56 3.16
CA HIS A 50 -8.14 -0.60 3.61
C HIS A 50 -8.93 -0.20 4.88
N PRO A 51 -10.23 -0.52 5.00
CA PRO A 51 -11.05 -0.10 6.15
C PRO A 51 -10.48 -0.52 7.51
N ASP A 52 -9.95 -1.74 7.60
CA ASP A 52 -9.33 -2.28 8.82
C ASP A 52 -7.84 -1.93 8.99
N PHE A 53 -7.26 -1.10 8.11
CA PHE A 53 -5.87 -0.61 8.26
C PHE A 53 -5.88 0.80 8.85
N ILE A 54 -5.97 0.88 10.17
CA ILE A 54 -6.07 2.15 10.90
C ILE A 54 -4.88 2.32 11.84
N ARG A 55 -4.24 3.48 11.79
CA ARG A 55 -3.10 3.81 12.66
C ARG A 55 -3.55 3.79 14.13
N GLY A 56 -2.80 3.06 14.97
CA GLY A 56 -3.11 2.92 16.40
C GLY A 56 -4.03 1.75 16.73
N HIS A 57 -4.53 1.03 15.71
CA HIS A 57 -5.45 -0.10 15.88
C HIS A 57 -4.87 -1.41 15.29
N PRO A 58 -3.78 -1.95 15.88
CA PRO A 58 -3.16 -3.18 15.39
C PRO A 58 -4.07 -4.41 15.49
N GLU A 59 -5.07 -4.39 16.37
CA GLU A 59 -6.09 -5.43 16.48
C GLU A 59 -6.86 -5.60 15.17
N LEU A 60 -7.13 -4.53 14.41
CA LEU A 60 -7.89 -4.65 13.17
C LEU A 60 -7.12 -5.39 12.06
N LEU A 61 -5.79 -5.52 12.20
CA LEU A 61 -4.96 -6.24 11.24
C LEU A 61 -5.35 -7.72 11.10
N PHE A 62 -5.96 -8.34 12.12
CA PHE A 62 -6.43 -9.73 11.99
C PHE A 62 -7.54 -9.88 10.95
N ARG A 63 -8.25 -8.81 10.60
CA ARG A 63 -9.32 -8.81 9.58
C ARG A 63 -8.77 -8.70 8.17
N ILE A 64 -7.55 -8.18 8.01
CA ILE A 64 -6.87 -8.05 6.73
C ILE A 64 -6.30 -9.42 6.34
N ARG A 65 -7.08 -10.18 5.57
CA ARG A 65 -6.70 -11.52 5.11
C ARG A 65 -6.39 -11.54 3.63
N ARG A 66 -5.38 -12.32 3.28
CA ARG A 66 -5.02 -12.55 1.88
C ARG A 66 -6.19 -13.25 1.19
N LYS A 67 -6.70 -12.64 0.12
CA LYS A 67 -7.66 -13.29 -0.76
C LYS A 67 -7.00 -14.51 -1.38
N LYS A 68 -7.63 -15.68 -1.21
CA LYS A 68 -7.24 -16.88 -1.97
C LYS A 68 -7.62 -16.60 -3.43
N GLN A 69 -6.65 -16.69 -4.33
CA GLN A 69 -6.94 -16.70 -5.77
C GLN A 69 -7.70 -17.97 -6.13
#